data_AF-A0A804PYM9-F1
#
_entry.id   AF-A0A804PYM9-F1
#
_cell.length_a   1.000
_cell.length_b   1.000
_cell.length_c   1.000
_cell.angle_alpha   90.00
_cell.angle_beta   90.00
_cell.angle_gamma   90.00
#
_symmetry.space_group_name_H-M   'P 1'
#
loop_
_entity.id
_entity.type
_entity.pdbx_description
1 polymer ?
#
loop_
_entity_poly.entity_id
_entity_poly.type
_entity_poly.pdbx_seq_one_letter_code
_entity_poly.pdbx_strand_id
1 'polypeptide(L)'
;MQPHRELVLVQGCDASILLDESPAGDVPEKESSANGFTLVGLRTIDIAKSTVEGMCPGKVSCADILAFAARDAAVAAGLPRYEVAAGRRDGMRSNMDDLPGNFPVPGHHVPRLTELFSQRGLSQEDLVLLSGAHSIGGAHCFMFSNRIYNFSQDADVDPTLDPEYAKWLRQMCPPRQPGDDPEQAPKVKFDAQTGERLDVAYYSELLARRGLLTSDNALIEDPQTRAMVENFARNEPLWQQKFSQAMQKVGMLDVLIGEGKGQVRKQCRLVNGQEKEEKQQQPQEEQEEQQPPELEEEEQQQPHQPQLPWFLQRQRPPVLLPWLRPHPRPRRPFRKHPVADLVNGFFRGFH
;
A
#
# COMPACT_ATOMS: atom_id res chain seq x y z
N MET A 1 -23.77 -10.42 6.73
CA MET A 1 -23.46 -9.47 5.64
C MET A 1 -22.28 -8.65 6.09
N GLN A 2 -21.07 -8.96 5.62
CA GLN A 2 -19.84 -8.22 5.93
C GLN A 2 -19.40 -7.51 4.64
N PRO A 3 -19.28 -6.18 4.60
CA PRO A 3 -18.77 -5.50 3.41
C PRO A 3 -17.26 -5.74 3.25
N HIS A 4 -16.85 -6.04 2.02
CA HIS A 4 -15.48 -6.40 1.62
C HIS A 4 -14.65 -5.15 1.27
N ARG A 5 -13.32 -5.24 1.31
CA ARG A 5 -12.41 -4.28 1.99
C ARG A 5 -11.27 -3.77 1.11
N GLU A 6 -11.07 -2.46 1.05
CA GLU A 6 -9.95 -1.78 0.39
C GLU A 6 -9.71 -0.41 1.12
N LEU A 7 -8.53 0.21 1.02
CA LEU A 7 -8.18 1.44 1.78
C LEU A 7 -8.95 2.69 1.29
N VAL A 8 -9.52 3.43 2.24
CA VAL A 8 -10.51 4.46 1.92
C VAL A 8 -10.02 5.88 2.26
N LEU A 9 -10.20 6.79 1.32
CA LEU A 9 -10.15 8.24 1.55
C LEU A 9 -11.57 8.74 1.80
N VAL A 10 -12.06 8.74 3.05
CA VAL A 10 -13.45 9.13 3.35
C VAL A 10 -13.61 10.63 3.51
N GLN A 11 -12.71 11.26 4.27
CA GLN A 11 -12.72 12.70 4.54
C GLN A 11 -11.76 13.48 3.63
N GLY A 12 -11.26 12.85 2.56
CA GLY A 12 -10.30 13.43 1.64
C GLY A 12 -8.85 13.04 1.93
N CYS A 13 -7.93 13.81 1.36
CA CYS A 13 -6.50 13.68 1.59
C CYS A 13 -6.03 14.53 2.78
N ASP A 14 -6.55 14.27 3.97
CA ASP A 14 -6.20 14.99 5.21
C ASP A 14 -5.46 14.11 6.24
N ALA A 15 -5.14 12.87 5.85
CA ALA A 15 -4.49 11.87 6.70
C ALA A 15 -5.27 11.48 7.96
N SER A 16 -6.60 11.64 7.99
CA SER A 16 -7.48 11.12 9.04
C SER A 16 -7.23 9.62 9.28
N ILE A 17 -7.06 8.85 8.20
CA ILE A 17 -6.75 7.42 8.21
C ILE A 17 -5.48 7.05 8.98
N LEU A 18 -4.60 8.00 9.32
CA LEU A 18 -3.40 7.74 10.11
C LEU A 18 -3.60 7.85 11.62
N LEU A 19 -4.74 8.39 12.08
CA LEU A 19 -5.04 8.50 13.51
C LEU A 19 -5.24 7.12 14.14
N ASP A 20 -4.69 6.96 15.35
CA ASP A 20 -4.97 5.80 16.21
C ASP A 20 -6.13 6.08 17.17
N GLU A 21 -6.46 7.35 17.40
CA GLU A 21 -7.60 7.79 18.23
C GLU A 21 -8.21 9.08 17.66
N SER A 22 -9.52 9.23 17.81
CA SER A 22 -10.24 10.49 17.56
C SER A 22 -10.50 11.20 18.90
N PRO A 23 -10.22 12.51 19.05
CA PRO A 23 -10.45 13.24 20.30
C PRO A 23 -11.90 13.21 20.79
N ALA A 24 -12.86 12.96 19.89
CA ALA A 24 -14.28 12.84 20.23
C ALA A 24 -14.68 11.43 20.72
N GLY A 25 -13.74 10.48 20.81
CA GLY A 25 -14.00 9.09 21.17
C GLY A 25 -14.55 8.25 20.01
N ASP A 26 -14.51 8.75 18.77
CA ASP A 26 -14.88 7.97 17.59
C ASP A 26 -13.89 6.79 17.40
N VAL A 27 -14.39 5.68 16.87
CA VAL A 27 -13.54 4.56 16.46
C VAL A 27 -12.84 4.92 15.14
N PRO A 28 -11.49 4.92 15.06
CA PRO A 28 -10.77 5.36 13.87
C PRO A 28 -11.06 4.53 12.62
N GLU A 29 -10.85 5.13 11.44
CA GLU A 29 -11.04 4.48 10.14
C GLU A 29 -10.20 3.20 9.97
N LYS A 30 -9.04 3.12 10.62
CA LYS A 30 -8.17 1.93 10.58
C LYS A 30 -8.83 0.70 11.18
N GLU A 31 -9.67 0.86 12.20
CA GLU A 31 -10.36 -0.23 12.87
C GLU A 31 -11.57 -0.74 12.08
N SER A 32 -11.92 -0.04 11.00
CA SER A 32 -12.97 -0.50 10.11
C SER A 32 -12.64 -1.84 9.49
N SER A 33 -13.70 -2.57 9.16
CA SER A 33 -13.54 -3.76 8.32
C SER A 33 -12.78 -3.43 7.03
N ALA A 34 -13.05 -2.31 6.35
CA ALA A 34 -12.43 -1.94 5.08
C ALA A 34 -10.90 -1.78 5.13
N ASN A 35 -10.37 -1.25 6.24
CA ASN A 35 -8.93 -1.01 6.41
C ASN A 35 -8.30 -2.15 7.23
N GLY A 36 -8.56 -2.18 8.54
CA GLY A 36 -8.11 -3.21 9.49
C GLY A 36 -6.68 -3.71 9.24
N PHE A 37 -6.52 -5.02 9.36
CA PHE A 37 -5.27 -5.73 9.06
C PHE A 37 -4.82 -5.66 7.59
N THR A 38 -5.69 -5.21 6.67
CA THR A 38 -5.32 -5.08 5.24
C THR A 38 -4.51 -3.82 4.96
N LEU A 39 -4.60 -2.81 5.83
CA LEU A 39 -3.81 -1.59 5.77
C LEU A 39 -2.39 -1.85 6.27
N VAL A 40 -1.40 -1.64 5.40
CA VAL A 40 0.02 -1.87 5.68
C VAL A 40 0.86 -0.63 5.36
N GLY A 41 2.12 -0.60 5.81
CA GLY A 41 3.05 0.49 5.49
C GLY A 41 2.98 1.71 6.41
N LEU A 42 2.12 1.70 7.44
CA LEU A 42 1.98 2.80 8.41
C LEU A 42 3.30 3.15 9.10
N ARG A 43 4.11 2.13 9.46
CA ARG A 43 5.44 2.33 10.04
C ARG A 43 6.39 3.11 9.13
N THR A 44 6.28 2.93 7.82
CA THR A 44 7.10 3.67 6.84
C THR A 44 6.75 5.15 6.86
N ILE A 45 5.45 5.48 7.02
CA ILE A 45 4.98 6.87 7.18
C ILE A 45 5.49 7.47 8.49
N ASP A 46 5.47 6.71 9.58
CA ASP A 46 6.00 7.17 10.88
C ASP A 46 7.50 7.50 10.80
N ILE A 47 8.28 6.64 10.13
CA ILE A 47 9.73 6.87 9.91
C ILE A 47 9.96 8.10 9.03
N ALA A 48 9.20 8.25 7.94
CA ALA A 48 9.29 9.41 7.06
C ALA A 48 8.97 10.69 7.83
N LYS A 49 7.90 10.68 8.64
CA LYS A 49 7.50 11.81 9.46
C LYS A 49 8.58 12.19 10.48
N SER A 50 9.09 11.23 11.23
CA SER A 50 10.15 11.47 12.21
C SER A 50 11.40 12.08 11.56
N THR A 51 11.78 11.56 10.39
CA THR A 51 12.93 12.08 9.62
C THR A 51 12.71 13.53 9.18
N VAL A 52 11.53 13.82 8.60
CA VAL A 52 11.19 15.17 8.12
C VAL A 52 11.08 16.16 9.28
N GLU A 53 10.48 15.77 10.41
CA GLU A 53 10.44 16.62 11.62
C GLU A 53 11.84 16.92 12.17
N GLY A 54 12.79 15.99 12.06
CA GLY A 54 14.19 16.24 12.43
C GLY A 54 14.90 17.28 11.55
N MET A 55 14.42 17.49 10.32
CA MET A 55 14.99 18.43 9.36
C MET A 55 14.26 19.78 9.34
N CYS A 56 12.92 19.75 9.37
CA CYS A 56 12.07 20.93 9.32
C CYS A 56 10.88 20.80 10.28
N PRO A 57 11.10 21.04 11.59
CA PRO A 57 10.09 20.85 12.63
C PRO A 57 8.79 21.61 12.36
N GLY A 58 7.65 20.90 12.41
CA GLY A 58 6.31 21.45 12.29
C GLY A 58 6.00 22.07 10.93
N LYS A 59 6.70 21.68 9.86
CA LYS A 59 6.51 22.26 8.51
C LYS A 59 5.72 21.40 7.54
N VAL A 60 5.89 20.07 7.58
CA VAL A 60 5.31 19.16 6.60
C VAL A 60 4.21 18.32 7.24
N SER A 61 2.99 18.40 6.71
CA SER A 61 1.85 17.60 7.19
C SER A 61 2.03 16.12 6.87
N CYS A 62 1.36 15.26 7.64
CA CYS A 62 1.29 13.84 7.35
C CYS A 62 0.52 13.56 6.04
N ALA A 63 -0.48 14.39 5.74
CA ALA A 63 -1.19 14.37 4.46
C ALA A 63 -0.26 14.58 3.25
N ASP A 64 0.65 15.56 3.33
CA ASP A 64 1.65 15.76 2.27
C ASP A 64 2.67 14.61 2.21
N ILE A 65 3.10 14.07 3.36
CA ILE A 65 3.98 12.89 3.39
C ILE A 65 3.32 11.71 2.69
N LEU A 66 2.05 11.41 2.96
CA LEU A 66 1.32 10.35 2.27
C LEU A 66 1.28 10.59 0.76
N ALA A 67 0.95 11.81 0.31
CA ALA A 67 0.87 12.14 -1.11
C ALA A 67 2.22 12.05 -1.84
N PHE A 68 3.33 12.43 -1.17
CA PHE A 68 4.67 12.26 -1.74
C PHE A 68 5.11 10.81 -1.76
N ALA A 69 4.87 10.10 -0.66
CA ALA A 69 5.23 8.70 -0.52
C ALA A 69 4.50 7.88 -1.61
N ALA A 70 3.22 8.15 -1.85
CA ALA A 70 2.43 7.60 -2.95
C ALA A 70 3.09 7.75 -4.32
N ARG A 71 3.51 8.97 -4.65
CA ARG A 71 4.18 9.26 -5.92
C ARG A 71 5.51 8.53 -6.01
N ASP A 72 6.31 8.58 -4.95
CA ASP A 72 7.62 7.91 -4.92
C ASP A 72 7.46 6.39 -5.07
N ALA A 73 6.42 5.82 -4.47
CA ALA A 73 5.98 4.45 -4.68
C ALA A 73 5.64 4.17 -6.15
N ALA A 74 4.74 4.95 -6.75
CA ALA A 74 4.31 4.77 -8.13
C ALA A 74 5.50 4.82 -9.11
N VAL A 75 6.42 5.76 -8.88
CA VAL A 75 7.63 5.92 -9.69
C VAL A 75 8.57 4.74 -9.51
N ALA A 76 8.77 4.28 -8.28
CA ALA A 76 9.58 3.09 -8.02
C ALA A 76 8.99 1.83 -8.66
N ALA A 77 7.66 1.76 -8.81
CA ALA A 77 6.93 0.70 -9.48
C ALA A 77 6.93 0.82 -11.01
N GLY A 78 7.44 1.91 -11.60
CA GLY A 78 7.63 2.03 -13.06
C GLY A 78 6.90 3.19 -13.73
N LEU A 79 6.14 4.01 -12.99
CA LEU A 79 5.59 5.24 -13.56
C LEU A 79 6.67 6.30 -13.81
N PRO A 80 6.54 7.11 -14.86
CA PRO A 80 7.29 8.35 -14.99
C PRO A 80 7.05 9.26 -13.79
N ARG A 81 8.07 10.04 -13.42
CA ARG A 81 7.93 11.03 -12.34
C ARG A 81 6.90 12.09 -12.73
N TYR A 82 6.00 12.38 -11.79
CA TYR A 82 5.06 13.49 -11.85
C TYR A 82 5.12 14.34 -10.59
N GLU A 83 4.64 15.58 -10.71
CA GLU A 83 4.57 16.53 -9.61
C GLU A 83 3.34 16.27 -8.74
N VAL A 84 3.49 16.53 -7.45
CA VAL A 84 2.40 16.42 -6.46
C VAL A 84 2.33 17.76 -5.76
N ALA A 85 1.15 18.41 -5.84
CA ALA A 85 0.91 19.64 -5.10
C ALA A 85 1.05 19.38 -3.59
N ALA A 86 1.63 20.33 -2.88
CA ALA A 86 1.82 20.30 -1.42
C ALA A 86 0.92 21.34 -0.74
N GLY A 87 0.98 21.39 0.59
CA GLY A 87 0.26 22.38 1.40
C GLY A 87 -1.00 21.84 2.07
N ARG A 88 -1.20 20.51 2.04
CA ARG A 88 -2.29 19.88 2.79
C ARG A 88 -2.06 20.04 4.28
N ARG A 89 -3.15 20.04 5.04
CA ARG A 89 -3.13 20.03 6.49
C ARG A 89 -3.81 18.76 6.99
N ASP A 90 -3.39 18.35 8.18
CA ASP A 90 -3.85 17.12 8.80
C ASP A 90 -5.21 17.32 9.48
N GLY A 91 -6.10 16.35 9.27
CA GLY A 91 -7.37 16.21 9.96
C GLY A 91 -7.19 16.02 11.47
N MET A 92 -8.29 16.23 12.19
CA MET A 92 -8.34 16.11 13.65
C MET A 92 -9.35 15.07 14.13
N ARG A 93 -10.02 14.38 13.21
CA ARG A 93 -11.04 13.38 13.46
C ARG A 93 -10.80 12.20 12.53
N SER A 94 -11.01 10.99 12.99
CA SER A 94 -11.12 9.80 12.14
C SER A 94 -12.27 8.96 12.66
N ASN A 95 -13.11 8.49 11.76
CA ASN A 95 -14.30 7.72 12.13
C ASN A 95 -14.61 6.65 11.09
N MET A 96 -14.63 5.38 11.54
CA MET A 96 -15.00 4.26 10.67
C MET A 96 -16.45 4.32 10.19
N ASP A 97 -17.36 4.98 10.91
CA ASP A 97 -18.77 5.10 10.49
C ASP A 97 -18.97 6.05 9.32
N ASP A 98 -17.93 6.80 8.93
CA ASP A 98 -17.99 7.62 7.72
C ASP A 98 -17.82 6.76 6.44
N LEU A 99 -17.29 5.53 6.58
CA LEU A 99 -17.02 4.62 5.46
C LEU A 99 -18.30 4.10 4.78
N PRO A 100 -19.26 3.47 5.48
CA PRO A 100 -20.36 2.76 4.83
C PRO A 100 -21.14 3.62 3.83
N GLY A 101 -21.30 3.12 2.61
CA GLY A 101 -22.03 3.81 1.55
C GLY A 101 -21.25 4.89 0.80
N ASN A 102 -20.04 5.24 1.25
CA ASN A 102 -19.20 6.30 0.68
C ASN A 102 -17.91 5.80 0.02
N PHE A 103 -17.75 4.48 -0.17
CA PHE A 103 -16.56 3.87 -0.74
C PHE A 103 -16.85 2.73 -1.73
N PRO A 104 -15.98 2.52 -2.73
CA PRO A 104 -16.02 1.34 -3.58
C PRO A 104 -15.81 0.05 -2.77
N VAL A 105 -16.37 -1.06 -3.24
CA VAL A 105 -16.08 -2.38 -2.66
C VAL A 105 -15.89 -3.37 -3.80
N PRO A 106 -15.18 -4.49 -3.57
CA PRO A 106 -14.89 -5.48 -4.60
C PRO A 106 -16.09 -6.02 -5.39
N GLY A 107 -17.30 -5.95 -4.81
CA GLY A 107 -18.55 -6.43 -5.39
C GLY A 107 -19.35 -5.39 -6.19
N HIS A 108 -18.92 -4.12 -6.25
CA HIS A 108 -19.65 -3.10 -7.00
C HIS A 108 -19.47 -3.25 -8.52
N HIS A 109 -20.50 -2.82 -9.26
CA HIS A 109 -20.45 -2.72 -10.73
C HIS A 109 -20.33 -1.25 -11.18
N VAL A 110 -20.04 -1.05 -12.48
CA VAL A 110 -19.72 0.26 -13.07
C VAL A 110 -20.69 1.39 -12.71
N PRO A 111 -22.03 1.22 -12.69
CA PRO A 111 -22.93 2.32 -12.31
C PRO A 111 -22.67 2.85 -10.89
N ARG A 112 -22.50 1.93 -9.92
CA ARG A 112 -22.24 2.29 -8.52
C ARG A 112 -20.83 2.85 -8.33
N LEU A 113 -19.83 2.26 -8.99
CA LEU A 113 -18.46 2.77 -8.98
C LEU A 113 -18.39 4.20 -9.56
N THR A 114 -19.07 4.43 -10.68
CA THR A 114 -19.15 5.75 -11.33
C THR A 114 -19.82 6.77 -10.42
N GLU A 115 -20.92 6.39 -9.76
CA GLU A 115 -21.61 7.25 -8.79
C GLU A 115 -20.66 7.69 -7.66
N LEU A 116 -19.98 6.74 -7.01
CA LEU A 116 -19.05 6.99 -5.92
C LEU A 116 -17.89 7.90 -6.33
N PHE A 117 -17.31 7.66 -7.51
CA PHE A 117 -16.25 8.51 -8.06
C PHE A 117 -16.77 9.91 -8.37
N SER A 118 -17.97 10.02 -8.95
CA SER A 118 -18.58 11.30 -9.31
C SER A 118 -18.92 12.18 -8.10
N GLN A 119 -19.30 11.57 -6.96
CA GLN A 119 -19.54 12.27 -5.70
C GLN A 119 -18.28 12.97 -5.17
N ARG A 120 -17.09 12.52 -5.59
CA ARG A 120 -15.79 13.13 -5.28
C ARG A 120 -15.22 13.93 -6.45
N GLY A 121 -16.03 14.23 -7.47
CA GLY A 121 -15.58 14.99 -8.65
C GLY A 121 -14.62 14.24 -9.57
N LEU A 122 -14.54 12.91 -9.47
CA LEU A 122 -13.79 12.06 -10.38
C LEU A 122 -14.70 11.54 -11.51
N SER A 123 -14.17 11.51 -12.73
CA SER A 123 -14.89 11.02 -13.90
C SER A 123 -14.88 9.50 -14.02
N GLN A 124 -15.71 8.95 -14.92
CA GLN A 124 -15.65 7.53 -15.24
C GLN A 124 -14.32 7.13 -15.92
N GLU A 125 -13.66 8.05 -16.63
CA GLU A 125 -12.29 7.81 -17.13
C GLU A 125 -11.32 7.69 -15.95
N ASP A 126 -11.46 8.53 -14.91
CA ASP A 126 -10.65 8.45 -13.69
C ASP A 126 -10.87 7.12 -12.96
N LEU A 127 -12.09 6.58 -12.92
CA LEU A 127 -12.38 5.24 -12.42
C LEU A 127 -11.55 4.17 -13.14
N VAL A 128 -11.60 4.13 -14.48
CA VAL A 128 -10.85 3.13 -15.27
C VAL A 128 -9.34 3.30 -15.11
N LEU A 129 -8.85 4.54 -15.06
CA LEU A 129 -7.43 4.84 -14.85
C LEU A 129 -6.97 4.38 -13.47
N LEU A 130 -7.65 4.80 -12.40
CA LEU A 130 -7.26 4.51 -11.02
C LEU A 130 -7.44 3.03 -10.67
N SER A 131 -8.33 2.30 -11.35
CA SER A 131 -8.37 0.82 -11.29
C SER A 131 -7.08 0.16 -11.79
N GLY A 132 -6.32 0.84 -12.65
CA GLY A 132 -4.98 0.42 -13.05
C GLY A 132 -3.96 0.34 -11.91
N ALA A 133 -4.27 0.87 -10.72
CA ALA A 133 -3.49 0.63 -9.50
C ALA A 133 -3.39 -0.87 -9.16
N HIS A 134 -4.39 -1.66 -9.55
CA HIS A 134 -4.38 -3.13 -9.45
C HIS A 134 -3.39 -3.79 -10.44
N SER A 135 -2.54 -3.05 -11.14
CA SER A 135 -1.37 -3.62 -11.81
C SER A 135 -0.30 -4.14 -10.83
N ILE A 136 -0.35 -3.69 -9.58
CA ILE A 136 0.58 -4.08 -8.52
C ILE A 136 -0.16 -4.60 -7.28
N GLY A 137 0.54 -5.42 -6.50
CA GLY A 137 0.00 -5.95 -5.26
C GLY A 137 -0.93 -7.14 -5.49
N GLY A 138 -1.97 -7.26 -4.67
CA GLY A 138 -2.86 -8.43 -4.73
C GLY A 138 -3.96 -8.44 -3.69
N ALA A 139 -5.02 -9.17 -3.97
CA ALA A 139 -6.18 -9.31 -3.10
C ALA A 139 -6.09 -10.57 -2.23
N HIS A 140 -6.63 -10.51 -1.02
CA HIS A 140 -6.84 -11.72 -0.23
C HIS A 140 -7.98 -12.55 -0.83
N CYS A 141 -7.90 -13.88 -0.73
CA CYS A 141 -8.89 -14.79 -1.28
C CYS A 141 -10.34 -14.46 -0.87
N PHE A 142 -10.56 -14.01 0.38
CA PHE A 142 -11.90 -13.66 0.85
C PHE A 142 -12.55 -12.49 0.10
N MET A 143 -11.77 -11.66 -0.61
CA MET A 143 -12.27 -10.50 -1.35
C MET A 143 -12.94 -10.87 -2.67
N PHE A 144 -12.63 -12.05 -3.21
CA PHE A 144 -13.16 -12.54 -4.48
C PHE A 144 -13.64 -14.00 -4.42
N SER A 145 -13.66 -14.62 -3.24
CA SER A 145 -14.05 -16.02 -3.09
C SER A 145 -15.47 -16.30 -3.56
N ASN A 146 -16.37 -15.31 -3.49
CA ASN A 146 -17.73 -15.39 -4.03
C ASN A 146 -17.74 -15.65 -5.55
N ARG A 147 -16.69 -15.24 -6.27
CA ARG A 147 -16.58 -15.47 -7.71
C ARG A 147 -16.14 -16.87 -8.07
N ILE A 148 -15.49 -17.57 -7.14
CA ILE A 148 -14.97 -18.91 -7.37
C ILE A 148 -15.67 -19.97 -6.53
N TYR A 149 -16.63 -19.63 -5.67
CA TYR A 149 -17.48 -20.55 -4.93
C TYR A 149 -18.85 -19.95 -4.70
N ASN A 150 -19.92 -20.74 -4.89
CA ASN A 150 -21.30 -20.33 -4.61
C ASN A 150 -21.69 -18.97 -5.21
N PHE A 151 -21.28 -18.71 -6.46
CA PHE A 151 -21.46 -17.41 -7.10
C PHE A 151 -22.93 -16.98 -7.21
N SER A 152 -23.80 -17.87 -7.66
CA SER A 152 -25.25 -17.64 -7.73
C SER A 152 -26.02 -18.94 -7.52
N GLN A 153 -27.35 -18.87 -7.53
CA GLN A 153 -28.20 -20.06 -7.44
C GLN A 153 -27.99 -21.03 -8.62
N ASP A 154 -27.62 -20.48 -9.79
CA ASP A 154 -27.51 -21.21 -11.04
C ASP A 154 -26.06 -21.49 -11.45
N ALA A 155 -25.08 -20.93 -10.75
CA ALA A 155 -23.66 -21.07 -11.08
C ALA A 155 -22.78 -21.10 -9.82
N ASP A 156 -21.93 -22.12 -9.71
CA ASP A 156 -20.96 -22.26 -8.62
C ASP A 156 -19.74 -21.32 -8.80
N VAL A 157 -19.39 -21.01 -10.05
CA VAL A 157 -18.30 -20.09 -10.43
C VAL A 157 -18.90 -18.98 -11.28
N ASP A 158 -18.36 -17.76 -11.12
CA ASP A 158 -18.70 -16.61 -11.93
C ASP A 158 -18.46 -16.90 -13.43
N PRO A 159 -19.52 -16.89 -14.28
CA PRO A 159 -19.39 -17.23 -15.69
C PRO A 159 -18.62 -16.17 -16.50
N THR A 160 -18.33 -15.02 -15.89
CA THR A 160 -17.60 -13.92 -16.52
C THR A 160 -16.09 -14.06 -16.35
N LEU A 161 -15.63 -15.03 -15.57
CA LEU A 161 -14.22 -15.36 -15.31
C LEU A 161 -13.73 -16.41 -16.31
N ASP A 162 -12.46 -16.33 -16.73
CA ASP A 162 -11.85 -17.39 -17.53
C ASP A 162 -11.89 -18.73 -16.77
N PRO A 163 -12.41 -19.83 -17.35
CA PRO A 163 -12.62 -21.08 -16.62
C PRO A 163 -11.32 -21.73 -16.09
N GLU A 164 -10.23 -21.67 -16.86
CA GLU A 164 -8.94 -22.22 -16.43
C GLU A 164 -8.32 -21.35 -15.34
N TYR A 165 -8.47 -20.03 -15.45
CA TYR A 165 -8.09 -19.11 -14.39
C TYR A 165 -8.89 -19.33 -13.11
N ALA A 166 -10.20 -19.56 -13.20
CA ALA A 166 -11.05 -19.87 -12.05
C ALA A 166 -10.59 -21.14 -11.33
N LYS A 167 -10.25 -22.18 -12.11
CA LYS A 167 -9.69 -23.43 -11.58
C LYS A 167 -8.34 -23.21 -10.89
N TRP A 168 -7.48 -22.39 -11.47
CA TRP A 168 -6.21 -22.00 -10.84
C TRP A 168 -6.44 -21.21 -9.54
N LEU A 169 -7.37 -20.26 -9.52
CA LEU A 169 -7.72 -19.51 -8.31
C LEU A 169 -8.24 -20.43 -7.20
N ARG A 170 -9.02 -21.46 -7.51
CA ARG A 170 -9.45 -22.46 -6.50
C ARG A 170 -8.29 -23.22 -5.87
N GLN A 171 -7.20 -23.45 -6.61
CA GLN A 171 -6.00 -24.08 -6.06
C GLN A 171 -5.26 -23.13 -5.10
N MET A 172 -5.24 -21.83 -5.42
CA MET A 172 -4.60 -20.80 -4.59
C MET A 172 -5.46 -20.39 -3.39
N CYS A 173 -6.78 -20.50 -3.52
CA CYS A 173 -7.79 -20.07 -2.57
C CYS A 173 -8.73 -21.24 -2.23
N PRO A 174 -8.33 -22.14 -1.31
CA PRO A 174 -9.22 -23.18 -0.82
C PRO A 174 -10.44 -22.58 -0.09
N PRO A 175 -11.57 -23.30 -0.01
CA PRO A 175 -12.74 -22.83 0.72
C PRO A 175 -12.39 -22.58 2.19
N ARG A 176 -12.76 -21.40 2.67
CA ARG A 176 -12.55 -21.00 4.07
C ARG A 176 -13.31 -21.92 5.01
N GLN A 177 -12.64 -22.39 6.06
CA GLN A 177 -13.22 -23.20 7.12
C GLN A 177 -13.68 -22.32 8.30
N PRO A 178 -14.67 -22.79 9.08
CA PRO A 178 -15.04 -22.14 10.33
C PRO A 178 -13.83 -22.01 11.27
N GLY A 179 -13.56 -20.80 11.75
CA GLY A 179 -12.43 -20.52 12.64
C GLY A 179 -11.13 -20.13 11.96
N ASP A 180 -11.06 -20.15 10.62
CA ASP A 180 -9.90 -19.62 9.90
C ASP A 180 -9.68 -18.15 10.27
N ASP A 181 -8.42 -17.76 10.44
CA ASP A 181 -8.00 -16.39 10.68
C ASP A 181 -8.02 -15.58 9.37
N PRO A 182 -8.80 -14.48 9.27
CA PRO A 182 -8.80 -13.62 8.08
C PRO A 182 -7.43 -13.06 7.71
N GLU A 183 -6.54 -12.83 8.68
CA GLU A 183 -5.21 -12.24 8.43
C GLU A 183 -4.27 -13.21 7.72
N GLN A 184 -4.50 -14.51 7.92
CA GLN A 184 -3.74 -15.60 7.31
C GLN A 184 -4.30 -16.03 5.95
N ALA A 185 -5.40 -15.40 5.49
CA ALA A 185 -5.99 -15.72 4.20
C ALA A 185 -4.96 -15.52 3.07
N PRO A 186 -4.79 -16.52 2.17
CA PRO A 186 -3.83 -16.40 1.08
C PRO A 186 -4.10 -15.16 0.22
N LYS A 187 -3.03 -14.62 -0.36
CA LYS A 187 -3.07 -13.46 -1.27
C LYS A 187 -2.75 -13.92 -2.68
N VAL A 188 -3.53 -13.46 -3.65
CA VAL A 188 -3.28 -13.65 -5.08
C VAL A 188 -2.93 -12.29 -5.68
N LYS A 189 -1.89 -12.23 -6.52
CA LYS A 189 -1.50 -10.99 -7.19
C LYS A 189 -2.60 -10.56 -8.17
N PHE A 190 -2.90 -9.26 -8.23
CA PHE A 190 -3.88 -8.73 -9.18
C PHE A 190 -3.43 -8.94 -10.64
N ASP A 191 -2.13 -8.78 -10.87
CA ASP A 191 -1.46 -9.11 -12.13
C ASP A 191 -0.43 -10.22 -11.90
N ALA A 192 -0.66 -11.38 -12.51
CA ALA A 192 0.23 -12.52 -12.43
C ALA A 192 1.47 -12.39 -13.36
N GLN A 193 1.41 -11.52 -14.37
CA GLN A 193 2.51 -11.33 -15.32
C GLN A 193 3.59 -10.41 -14.74
N THR A 194 3.17 -9.24 -14.27
CA THR A 194 4.05 -8.12 -13.92
C THR A 194 3.69 -7.48 -12.59
N GLY A 195 3.05 -8.19 -11.65
CA GLY A 195 2.49 -7.67 -10.38
C GLY A 195 3.39 -6.94 -9.37
N GLU A 196 4.62 -6.59 -9.75
CA GLU A 196 5.52 -5.66 -9.04
C GLU A 196 5.79 -4.37 -9.83
N ARG A 197 5.27 -4.26 -11.06
CA ARG A 197 5.40 -3.14 -11.97
C ARG A 197 4.03 -2.53 -12.21
N LEU A 198 3.94 -1.21 -12.07
CA LEU A 198 2.74 -0.44 -12.33
C LEU A 198 2.67 -0.11 -13.82
N ASP A 199 2.02 -0.98 -14.58
CA ASP A 199 1.86 -0.87 -16.04
C ASP A 199 0.47 -1.31 -16.55
N VAL A 200 0.33 -1.46 -17.87
CA VAL A 200 -0.96 -1.78 -18.52
C VAL A 200 -1.30 -3.27 -18.58
N ALA A 201 -0.46 -4.16 -18.02
CA ALA A 201 -0.75 -5.60 -17.99
C ALA A 201 -2.06 -5.92 -17.26
N TYR A 202 -2.40 -5.14 -16.23
CA TYR A 202 -3.73 -5.16 -15.58
C TYR A 202 -4.88 -5.17 -16.60
N TYR A 203 -4.90 -4.23 -17.54
CA TYR A 203 -5.95 -4.14 -18.55
C TYR A 203 -5.95 -5.33 -19.51
N SER A 204 -4.77 -5.88 -19.81
CA SER A 204 -4.66 -7.11 -20.62
C SER A 204 -5.25 -8.32 -19.88
N GLU A 205 -5.03 -8.42 -18.57
CA GLU A 205 -5.66 -9.44 -17.71
C GLU A 205 -7.17 -9.29 -17.67
N LEU A 206 -7.69 -8.07 -17.55
CA LEU A 206 -9.14 -7.83 -17.60
C LEU A 206 -9.75 -8.31 -18.92
N LEU A 207 -9.15 -7.95 -20.06
CA LEU A 207 -9.62 -8.37 -21.39
C LEU A 207 -9.57 -9.89 -21.59
N ALA A 208 -8.65 -10.57 -20.90
CA ALA A 208 -8.59 -12.03 -20.82
C ALA A 208 -9.57 -12.64 -19.81
N ARG A 209 -10.44 -11.84 -19.17
CA ARG A 209 -11.35 -12.24 -18.08
C ARG A 209 -10.61 -12.84 -16.87
N ARG A 210 -9.44 -12.30 -16.55
CA ARG A 210 -8.57 -12.72 -15.44
C ARG A 210 -8.41 -11.68 -14.32
N GLY A 211 -9.34 -10.72 -14.22
CA GLY A 211 -9.43 -9.83 -13.06
C GLY A 211 -9.86 -10.59 -11.81
N LEU A 212 -9.29 -10.23 -10.64
CA LEU A 212 -9.63 -10.89 -9.38
C LEU A 212 -11.00 -10.45 -8.87
N LEU A 213 -11.23 -9.15 -8.76
CA LEU A 213 -12.45 -8.62 -8.13
C LEU A 213 -13.61 -8.54 -9.11
N THR A 214 -14.84 -8.53 -8.60
CA THR A 214 -16.03 -8.29 -9.44
C THR A 214 -15.96 -6.88 -10.02
N SER A 215 -15.53 -5.89 -9.23
CA SER A 215 -15.34 -4.50 -9.65
C SER A 215 -14.37 -4.35 -10.83
N ASP A 216 -13.28 -5.14 -10.83
CA ASP A 216 -12.32 -5.20 -11.94
C ASP A 216 -12.98 -5.71 -13.23
N ASN A 217 -13.62 -6.89 -13.17
CA ASN A 217 -14.27 -7.49 -14.33
C ASN A 217 -15.47 -6.66 -14.83
N ALA A 218 -16.14 -5.93 -13.96
CA ALA A 218 -17.24 -5.05 -14.35
C ALA A 218 -16.81 -3.99 -15.36
N LEU A 219 -15.53 -3.55 -15.36
CA LEU A 219 -14.99 -2.58 -16.31
C LEU A 219 -14.95 -3.06 -17.77
N ILE A 220 -15.01 -4.37 -18.01
CA ILE A 220 -15.07 -4.94 -19.37
C ILE A 220 -16.46 -5.43 -19.78
N GLU A 221 -17.41 -5.41 -18.84
CA GLU A 221 -18.82 -5.75 -19.07
C GLU A 221 -19.63 -4.55 -19.54
N ASP A 222 -19.30 -3.36 -19.04
CA ASP A 222 -19.89 -2.11 -19.51
C ASP A 222 -19.20 -1.64 -20.81
N PRO A 223 -19.95 -1.37 -21.90
CA PRO A 223 -19.35 -1.04 -23.20
C PRO A 223 -18.48 0.23 -23.20
N GLN A 224 -18.84 1.23 -22.39
CA GLN A 224 -18.15 2.51 -22.36
C GLN A 224 -16.79 2.40 -21.68
N THR A 225 -16.77 1.78 -20.49
CA THR A 225 -15.53 1.50 -19.75
C THR A 225 -14.66 0.47 -20.49
N ARG A 226 -15.26 -0.53 -21.14
CA ARG A 226 -14.51 -1.50 -21.97
C ARG A 226 -13.70 -0.82 -23.06
N ALA A 227 -14.27 0.16 -23.77
CA ALA A 227 -13.55 0.89 -24.79
C ALA A 227 -12.32 1.64 -24.23
N MET A 228 -12.42 2.16 -23.00
CA MET A 228 -11.30 2.79 -22.30
C MET A 228 -10.24 1.75 -21.89
N VAL A 229 -10.65 0.61 -21.33
CA VAL A 229 -9.76 -0.52 -20.99
C VAL A 229 -8.96 -0.97 -22.21
N GLU A 230 -9.63 -1.19 -23.34
CA GLU A 230 -9.01 -1.58 -24.61
C GLU A 230 -8.02 -0.53 -25.13
N ASN A 231 -8.33 0.76 -24.97
CA ASN A 231 -7.43 1.84 -25.38
C ASN A 231 -6.16 1.89 -24.51
N PHE A 232 -6.33 1.82 -23.18
CA PHE A 232 -5.19 1.87 -22.25
C PHE A 232 -4.31 0.62 -22.36
N ALA A 233 -4.90 -0.57 -22.54
CA ALA A 233 -4.16 -1.82 -22.78
C ALA A 233 -3.19 -1.74 -23.97
N ARG A 234 -3.52 -0.93 -24.99
CA ARG A 234 -2.71 -0.79 -26.22
C ARG A 234 -1.75 0.40 -26.21
N ASN A 235 -1.85 1.29 -25.22
CA ASN A 235 -1.11 2.54 -25.20
C ASN A 235 -0.60 2.89 -23.80
N GLU A 236 0.44 2.19 -23.36
CA GLU A 236 1.10 2.41 -22.07
C GLU A 236 1.55 3.87 -21.87
N PRO A 237 2.17 4.57 -22.84
CA PRO A 237 2.54 5.98 -22.65
C PRO A 237 1.35 6.89 -22.35
N LEU A 238 0.24 6.73 -23.06
CA LEU A 238 -0.99 7.48 -22.80
C LEU A 238 -1.55 7.14 -21.42
N TRP A 239 -1.60 5.85 -21.07
CA TRP A 239 -2.06 5.41 -19.76
C TRP A 239 -1.20 5.99 -18.64
N GLN A 240 0.13 5.92 -18.72
CA GLN A 240 1.04 6.47 -17.69
C GLN A 240 0.81 7.98 -17.48
N GLN A 241 0.65 8.73 -18.57
CA GLN A 241 0.35 10.17 -18.50
C GLN A 241 -0.99 10.43 -17.80
N LYS A 242 -2.04 9.73 -18.22
CA LYS A 242 -3.41 9.90 -17.71
C LYS A 242 -3.56 9.40 -16.27
N PHE A 243 -2.93 8.28 -15.92
CA PHE A 243 -2.87 7.75 -14.56
C PHE A 243 -2.21 8.76 -13.62
N SER A 244 -1.08 9.34 -14.04
CA SER A 244 -0.40 10.39 -13.26
C SER A 244 -1.27 11.63 -13.04
N GLN A 245 -2.11 11.99 -14.03
CA GLN A 245 -3.09 13.09 -13.88
C GLN A 245 -4.23 12.70 -12.92
N ALA A 246 -4.75 11.48 -13.00
CA ALA A 246 -5.78 10.99 -12.09
C ALA A 246 -5.27 10.93 -10.64
N MET A 247 -4.03 10.47 -10.43
CA MET A 247 -3.35 10.50 -9.14
C MET A 247 -3.21 11.90 -8.56
N GLN A 248 -2.89 12.89 -9.39
CA GLN A 248 -2.85 14.30 -8.98
C GLN A 248 -4.23 14.82 -8.57
N LYS A 249 -5.30 14.45 -9.32
CA LYS A 249 -6.67 14.79 -8.95
C LYS A 249 -7.05 14.22 -7.59
N VAL A 250 -6.71 12.95 -7.35
CA VAL A 250 -7.04 12.31 -6.07
C VAL A 250 -6.32 13.00 -4.92
N GLY A 251 -5.04 13.34 -5.11
CA GLY A 251 -4.30 14.11 -4.13
C GLY A 251 -4.94 15.46 -3.78
N MET A 252 -5.90 15.98 -4.54
CA MET A 252 -6.57 17.25 -4.28
C MET A 252 -7.99 17.07 -3.69
N LEU A 253 -8.45 15.84 -3.45
CA LEU A 253 -9.79 15.58 -2.90
C LEU A 253 -9.90 16.04 -1.45
N ASP A 254 -10.90 16.88 -1.20
CA ASP A 254 -11.35 17.36 0.11
C ASP A 254 -10.18 17.79 1.03
N VAL A 255 -9.14 18.39 0.45
CA VAL A 255 -7.92 18.78 1.16
C VAL A 255 -8.18 19.94 2.12
N LEU A 256 -7.60 19.86 3.31
CA LEU A 256 -7.56 20.97 4.26
C LEU A 256 -6.41 21.92 3.88
N ILE A 257 -6.73 23.18 3.58
CA ILE A 257 -5.74 24.22 3.20
C ILE A 257 -5.95 25.51 3.99
N GLY A 258 -4.85 26.24 4.22
CA GLY A 258 -4.87 27.55 4.88
C GLY A 258 -4.82 27.50 6.40
N GLU A 259 -4.54 28.64 7.02
CA GLU A 259 -4.48 28.76 8.49
C GLU A 259 -5.87 28.53 9.12
N GLY A 260 -5.89 27.87 10.27
CA GLY A 260 -7.12 27.55 10.99
C GLY A 260 -7.89 26.33 10.48
N LYS A 261 -7.50 25.71 9.34
CA LYS A 261 -8.08 24.45 8.86
C LYS A 261 -7.13 23.29 9.14
N GLY A 262 -7.44 22.45 10.13
CA GLY A 262 -6.57 21.34 10.54
C GLY A 262 -5.20 21.80 11.05
N GLN A 263 -4.24 20.87 11.10
CA GLN A 263 -2.95 21.08 11.74
C GLN A 263 -1.77 20.55 10.92
N VAL A 264 -0.54 20.83 11.36
CA VAL A 264 0.63 20.04 10.96
C VAL A 264 0.97 19.16 12.15
N ARG A 265 0.55 17.90 12.12
CA ARG A 265 0.79 16.96 13.23
C ARG A 265 2.29 16.73 13.38
N LYS A 266 2.80 16.62 14.60
CA LYS A 266 4.20 16.22 14.86
C LYS A 266 4.39 14.71 14.72
N GLN A 267 3.37 13.95 15.10
CA GLN A 267 3.30 12.50 14.95
C GLN A 267 2.04 12.15 14.17
N CYS A 268 2.14 11.32 13.14
CA CYS A 268 1.00 11.07 12.25
C CYS A 268 -0.14 10.30 12.89
N ARG A 269 0.05 9.72 14.08
CA ARG A 269 -0.96 8.94 14.79
C ARG A 269 -1.79 9.76 15.78
N LEU A 270 -1.35 10.97 16.11
CA LEU A 270 -1.88 11.75 17.22
C LEU A 270 -2.23 13.18 16.79
N VAL A 271 -3.37 13.67 17.27
CA VAL A 271 -3.73 15.09 17.18
C VAL A 271 -2.81 15.89 18.10
N ASN A 272 -2.23 17.01 17.64
CA ASN A 272 -1.38 17.83 18.50
C ASN A 272 -2.18 18.36 19.70
N GLY A 273 -1.53 18.43 20.87
CA GLY A 273 -2.18 18.91 22.10
C GLY A 273 -3.01 17.86 22.84
N GLN A 274 -3.08 16.62 22.34
CA GLN A 274 -3.60 15.44 23.04
C GLN A 274 -2.49 14.59 23.67
N GLU A 275 -1.26 15.09 23.73
CA GLU A 275 -0.07 14.42 24.32
C GLU A 275 -0.17 14.23 25.86
N LYS A 276 -1.31 14.55 26.49
CA LYS A 276 -1.52 14.47 27.93
C LYS A 276 -2.61 13.45 28.23
N GLU A 277 -2.20 12.20 28.45
CA GLU A 277 -2.68 11.34 29.57
C GLU A 277 -1.98 9.96 29.68
N GLU A 278 -0.94 9.64 28.90
CA GLU A 278 -0.23 8.35 29.08
C GLU A 278 0.72 8.27 30.29
N LYS A 279 0.86 9.32 31.11
CA LYS A 279 1.79 9.30 32.27
C LYS A 279 1.23 8.72 33.56
N GLN A 280 0.09 8.03 33.58
CA GLN A 280 -0.48 7.49 34.84
C GLN A 280 -0.99 6.05 34.82
N GLN A 281 -0.60 5.22 33.84
CA GLN A 281 -0.87 3.77 33.91
C GLN A 281 0.37 2.95 33.50
N GLN A 282 1.42 3.02 34.32
CA GLN A 282 2.32 1.89 34.51
C GLN A 282 2.02 1.30 35.90
N PRO A 283 1.64 0.02 36.01
CA PRO A 283 1.64 -0.66 37.29
C PRO A 283 3.08 -0.74 37.79
N GLN A 284 3.32 -0.19 38.98
CA GLN A 284 4.51 -0.47 39.76
C GLN A 284 4.42 -1.89 40.30
N GLU A 285 5.01 -2.85 39.61
CA GLU A 285 5.42 -4.12 40.22
C GLU A 285 6.86 -4.42 39.82
N GLU A 286 7.59 -4.94 40.81
CA GLU A 286 8.99 -5.39 40.81
C GLU A 286 10.08 -4.31 40.97
N GLN A 287 10.18 -3.78 42.20
CA GLN A 287 11.48 -3.54 42.84
C GLN A 287 11.59 -4.36 44.14
N GLU A 288 11.91 -5.64 43.98
CA GLU A 288 12.65 -6.49 44.92
C GLU A 288 13.13 -7.64 44.01
N GLU A 289 14.39 -7.68 43.61
CA GLU A 289 15.41 -8.41 44.36
C GLU A 289 16.81 -8.01 43.83
N GLN A 290 17.68 -7.51 44.71
CA GLN A 290 19.10 -7.38 44.44
C GLN A 290 19.81 -8.66 44.89
N GLN A 291 20.41 -9.41 43.97
CA GLN A 291 21.77 -9.94 44.10
C GLN A 291 22.24 -10.62 42.79
N PRO A 292 23.42 -10.29 42.25
CA PRO A 292 24.00 -11.01 41.13
C PRO A 292 24.70 -12.29 41.63
N PRO A 293 24.62 -13.42 40.90
CA PRO A 293 25.40 -14.60 41.23
C PRO A 293 26.89 -14.37 40.91
N GLU A 294 27.74 -14.85 41.81
CA GLU A 294 29.19 -15.00 41.62
C GLU A 294 29.48 -15.76 40.32
N LEU A 295 30.29 -15.17 39.44
CA LEU A 295 30.91 -15.87 38.32
C LEU A 295 32.24 -16.44 38.81
N GLU A 296 32.29 -17.76 38.93
CA GLU A 296 33.52 -18.53 39.10
C GLU A 296 34.45 -18.27 37.90
N GLU A 297 35.71 -17.97 38.20
CA GLU A 297 36.78 -17.81 37.21
C GLU A 297 37.12 -19.17 36.57
N GLU A 298 36.69 -19.38 35.32
CA GLU A 298 37.32 -20.39 34.46
C GLU A 298 38.42 -19.76 33.61
N GLU A 299 39.65 -20.10 33.99
CA GLU A 299 40.89 -19.82 33.29
C GLU A 299 40.90 -20.50 31.90
N GLN A 300 40.72 -19.73 30.83
CA GLN A 300 40.92 -20.21 29.46
C GLN A 300 42.14 -19.52 28.81
N GLN A 301 43.18 -20.34 28.62
CA GLN A 301 44.44 -20.02 27.98
C GLN A 301 44.27 -19.60 26.52
N GLN A 302 44.83 -18.45 26.16
CA GLN A 302 44.99 -17.98 24.78
C GLN A 302 46.09 -18.77 24.05
N PRO A 303 45.87 -19.25 22.82
CA PRO A 303 46.97 -19.60 21.93
C PRO A 303 47.44 -18.38 21.12
N HIS A 304 48.77 -18.21 21.14
CA HIS A 304 49.55 -17.22 20.41
C HIS A 304 49.21 -17.10 18.91
N GLN A 305 49.04 -15.88 18.41
CA GLN A 305 49.25 -15.54 17.01
C GLN A 305 50.67 -14.96 16.82
N PRO A 306 51.47 -15.42 15.85
CA PRO A 306 52.75 -14.80 15.55
C PRO A 306 52.54 -13.52 14.71
N GLN A 307 53.16 -12.44 15.18
CA GLN A 307 53.27 -11.16 14.47
C GLN A 307 54.21 -11.30 13.27
N LEU A 308 53.81 -10.78 12.11
CA LEU A 308 54.71 -10.55 10.97
C LEU A 308 55.15 -9.07 10.92
N PRO A 309 56.42 -8.77 10.56
CA PRO A 309 56.97 -7.42 10.67
C PRO A 309 56.48 -6.45 9.57
N TRP A 310 56.51 -5.16 9.93
CA TRP A 310 55.99 -3.99 9.23
C TRP A 310 56.83 -3.46 8.05
N PHE A 311 57.74 -4.25 7.47
CA PHE A 311 58.58 -3.84 6.34
C PHE A 311 58.54 -4.83 5.18
N LEU A 312 57.50 -4.78 4.37
CA LEU A 312 57.57 -5.10 2.93
C LEU A 312 56.63 -4.15 2.19
N GLN A 313 57.06 -2.90 2.16
CA GLN A 313 56.48 -1.86 1.32
C GLN A 313 57.14 -1.91 -0.06
N ARG A 314 56.33 -1.65 -1.09
CA ARG A 314 56.68 -1.28 -2.48
C ARG A 314 57.09 -2.41 -3.40
N GLN A 315 56.22 -2.72 -4.39
CA GLN A 315 56.49 -2.54 -5.82
C GLN A 315 55.18 -2.31 -6.60
N ARG A 316 55.18 -1.32 -7.51
CA ARG A 316 54.32 -1.17 -8.71
C ARG A 316 55.29 -1.01 -9.89
N PRO A 317 54.87 -1.15 -11.16
CA PRO A 317 53.94 -2.09 -11.81
C PRO A 317 54.65 -2.81 -13.00
N PRO A 318 53.92 -3.40 -13.98
CA PRO A 318 53.76 -2.63 -15.21
C PRO A 318 52.37 -2.71 -15.86
N VAL A 319 52.19 -1.76 -16.78
CA VAL A 319 51.02 -1.44 -17.60
C VAL A 319 50.81 -2.47 -18.69
N LEU A 320 49.56 -2.90 -18.91
CA LEU A 320 49.06 -3.39 -20.21
C LEU A 320 47.61 -2.91 -20.43
N LEU A 321 47.38 -2.41 -21.64
CA LEU A 321 46.18 -1.73 -22.16
C LEU A 321 45.10 -2.73 -22.65
N PRO A 322 43.90 -2.26 -23.05
CA PRO A 322 42.60 -2.87 -22.76
C PRO A 322 42.14 -3.85 -23.84
N TRP A 323 41.03 -4.56 -23.59
CA TRP A 323 40.01 -5.08 -24.52
C TRP A 323 39.47 -6.40 -23.95
N LEU A 324 38.29 -6.34 -23.34
CA LEU A 324 37.25 -7.38 -23.24
C LEU A 324 36.15 -6.83 -22.31
N ARG A 325 35.03 -6.39 -22.91
CA ARG A 325 33.81 -6.07 -22.16
C ARG A 325 33.19 -7.37 -21.65
N PRO A 326 32.90 -7.53 -20.34
CA PRO A 326 31.98 -8.56 -19.91
C PRO A 326 30.54 -8.03 -20.02
N HIS A 327 29.66 -8.89 -20.56
CA HIS A 327 28.21 -8.72 -20.53
C HIS A 327 27.67 -8.40 -19.12
N PRO A 328 26.54 -7.67 -19.01
CA PRO A 328 25.96 -7.35 -17.71
C PRO A 328 25.54 -8.65 -17.00
N ARG A 329 26.00 -8.81 -15.76
CA ARG A 329 25.51 -9.85 -14.85
C ARG A 329 24.01 -9.67 -14.65
N PRO A 330 23.23 -10.77 -14.53
CA PRO A 330 21.82 -10.68 -14.17
C PRO A 330 21.68 -9.93 -12.84
N ARG A 331 20.79 -8.93 -12.82
CA ARG A 331 20.45 -8.21 -11.59
C ARG A 331 19.94 -9.23 -10.58
N ARG A 332 20.51 -9.20 -9.36
CA ARG A 332 20.02 -9.99 -8.23
C ARG A 332 18.53 -9.65 -8.02
N PRO A 333 17.69 -10.62 -7.63
CA PRO A 333 16.32 -10.33 -7.23
C PRO A 333 16.33 -9.29 -6.10
N PHE A 334 15.49 -8.26 -6.22
CA PHE A 334 15.35 -7.22 -5.22
C PHE A 334 14.99 -7.87 -3.88
N ARG A 335 15.80 -7.62 -2.84
CA ARG A 335 15.39 -7.87 -1.45
C ARG A 335 14.20 -6.95 -1.15
N LYS A 336 13.18 -7.48 -0.45
CA LYS A 336 11.98 -6.76 0.04
C LYS A 336 12.31 -5.29 0.31
N HIS A 337 11.84 -4.41 -0.58
CA HIS A 337 12.16 -2.98 -0.55
C HIS A 337 11.10 -2.27 0.30
N PRO A 338 11.45 -1.40 1.26
CA PRO A 338 10.48 -0.66 2.09
C PRO A 338 9.46 0.16 1.29
N VAL A 339 9.85 0.55 0.07
CA VAL A 339 8.99 1.22 -0.90
C VAL A 339 7.90 0.27 -1.43
N ALA A 340 8.16 -1.04 -1.56
CA ALA A 340 7.14 -1.99 -1.99
C ALA A 340 5.99 -2.15 -0.98
N ASP A 341 6.25 -2.00 0.33
CA ASP A 341 5.19 -2.03 1.34
C ASP A 341 4.34 -0.76 1.33
N LEU A 342 4.97 0.37 0.99
CA LEU A 342 4.29 1.65 0.81
C LEU A 342 3.50 1.69 -0.51
N VAL A 343 4.06 1.16 -1.60
CA VAL A 343 3.39 0.91 -2.89
C VAL A 343 2.18 0.00 -2.69
N ASN A 344 2.37 -1.13 -2.00
CA ASN A 344 1.30 -2.06 -1.72
C ASN A 344 0.24 -1.45 -0.79
N GLY A 345 0.62 -0.74 0.29
CA GLY A 345 -0.33 -0.11 1.20
C GLY A 345 -1.11 1.05 0.57
N PHE A 346 -0.45 1.85 -0.27
CA PHE A 346 -1.05 3.01 -0.93
C PHE A 346 -1.93 2.62 -2.13
N PHE A 347 -1.51 1.66 -2.98
CA PHE A 347 -2.26 1.25 -4.18
C PHE A 347 -3.26 0.11 -3.96
N ARG A 348 -3.19 -0.62 -2.82
CA ARG A 348 -4.30 -1.50 -2.37
C ARG A 348 -5.49 -0.71 -1.78
N GLY A 349 -5.39 0.62 -1.76
CA GLY A 349 -6.37 1.54 -1.18
C GLY A 349 -6.83 2.63 -2.09
N PHE A 350 -6.97 2.30 -3.37
CA PHE A 350 -7.53 3.20 -4.36
C PHE A 350 -8.85 2.74 -4.93
N HIS A 351 -9.35 1.63 -4.43
CA HIS A 351 -10.76 1.25 -4.46
C HIS A 351 -11.17 0.99 -3.02
#